data_AF-A0A9E1Y6S3-F1
#
_entry.id   AF-A0A9E1Y6S3-F1
#
_cell.length_a   1.000
_cell.length_b   1.000
_cell.length_c   1.000
_cell.angle_alpha   90.00
_cell.angle_beta   90.00
_cell.angle_gamma   90.00
#
_symmetry.space_group_name_H-M   'P 1'
#
loop_
_entity.id
_entity.type
_entity.pdbx_description
1 polymer ?
#
loop_
_entity_poly.entity_id
_entity_poly.type
_entity_poly.pdbx_seq_one_letter_code
_entity_poly.pdbx_strand_id
1 'polypeptide(L)'
;TVSNDNDDFFEMYVRGVGVGPVSFSFDKTKLEFGLVQPGDSKDLEVNFINEVSSGFDLELVLSIPSSDFTILGEVTSLTIPAGQSEIITVRYTPTISSSSKSLKVIHNSSIITSPASIALSGIMDISSEIISDITKGWDEFEDSNYSESRKSFINAMNQARVSSIYDTIYDKAMHGLGWSLLFERGTNDYALASYNNFLSCANNNFLPMNSYYDVLAGAAISGVLALEKTSTTFIISAASSVLTEYPNYQFTHKASVNYKHVRMSKIQAHYYIGEYTNAAAEMDILDPTNAPHPNDPVELLTAIQNLSGSL
;
A
#
# COMPACT_ATOMS: atom_id res chain seq x y z
N THR A 1 -25.02 -78.52 -38.90
CA THR A 1 -25.01 -78.20 -37.46
C THR A 1 -23.60 -78.39 -36.99
N VAL A 2 -22.88 -77.28 -36.75
CA VAL A 2 -21.57 -77.33 -36.09
C VAL A 2 -21.89 -77.63 -34.63
N SER A 3 -21.46 -78.79 -34.11
CA SER A 3 -21.61 -79.07 -32.69
C SER A 3 -20.51 -78.33 -31.94
N ASN A 4 -20.92 -77.62 -30.89
CA ASN A 4 -20.02 -76.94 -29.96
C ASN A 4 -19.57 -77.95 -28.88
N ASP A 5 -19.16 -79.16 -29.30
CA ASP A 5 -18.90 -80.29 -28.38
C ASP A 5 -17.53 -80.18 -27.66
N ASN A 6 -16.80 -79.10 -27.87
CA ASN A 6 -15.71 -78.71 -26.99
C ASN A 6 -16.15 -77.48 -26.20
N ASP A 7 -16.60 -77.70 -24.97
CA ASP A 7 -16.68 -76.72 -23.88
C ASP A 7 -15.26 -76.29 -23.43
N ASP A 8 -14.36 -76.07 -24.40
CA ASP A 8 -13.01 -75.58 -24.14
C ASP A 8 -13.10 -74.06 -23.92
N PHE A 9 -13.23 -73.66 -22.66
CA PHE A 9 -13.00 -72.28 -22.25
C PHE A 9 -11.52 -71.94 -22.49
N PHE A 10 -11.25 -71.14 -23.53
CA PHE A 10 -9.93 -70.55 -23.73
C PHE A 10 -9.72 -69.42 -22.71
N GLU A 11 -9.34 -69.77 -21.49
CA GLU A 11 -8.90 -68.79 -20.50
C GLU A 11 -7.46 -68.36 -20.76
N MET A 12 -7.27 -67.09 -21.11
CA MET A 12 -5.94 -66.48 -21.15
C MET A 12 -5.68 -65.78 -19.81
N TYR A 13 -4.79 -66.34 -18.99
CA TYR A 13 -4.36 -65.71 -17.75
C TYR A 13 -3.47 -64.51 -18.05
N VAL A 14 -4.04 -63.31 -17.99
CA VAL A 14 -3.27 -62.07 -18.01
C VAL A 14 -2.77 -61.79 -16.61
N ARG A 15 -1.45 -61.80 -16.41
CA ARG A 15 -0.82 -61.38 -15.16
C ARG A 15 -0.24 -59.99 -15.34
N GLY A 16 -0.59 -59.09 -14.44
CA GLY A 16 0.05 -57.78 -14.30
C GLY A 16 0.57 -57.62 -12.88
N VAL A 17 1.69 -56.91 -12.71
CA VAL A 17 2.14 -56.39 -11.41
C VAL A 17 1.66 -54.95 -11.33
N GLY A 18 0.86 -54.64 -10.32
CA GLY A 18 0.48 -53.25 -10.05
C GLY A 18 1.71 -52.47 -9.58
N VAL A 19 2.00 -51.35 -10.23
CA VAL A 19 3.01 -50.39 -9.78
C VAL A 19 2.32 -49.18 -9.16
N GLY A 20 3.01 -48.50 -8.23
CA GLY A 20 2.48 -47.30 -7.60
C GLY A 20 2.23 -46.18 -8.62
N PRO A 21 1.16 -45.38 -8.48
CA PRO A 21 1.00 -44.19 -9.32
C PRO A 21 2.18 -43.23 -9.13
N VAL A 22 2.48 -42.39 -10.14
CA VAL A 22 3.45 -41.31 -9.97
C VAL A 22 2.92 -40.35 -8.91
N SER A 23 3.62 -40.24 -7.80
CA SER A 23 3.37 -39.31 -6.71
C SER A 23 4.48 -38.27 -6.70
N PHE A 24 4.15 -36.99 -6.77
CA PHE A 24 5.16 -35.95 -6.70
C PHE A 24 4.66 -34.76 -5.89
N SER A 25 5.62 -33.97 -5.42
CA SER A 25 5.39 -32.75 -4.67
C SER A 25 6.31 -31.63 -5.19
N PHE A 26 5.97 -30.39 -4.85
CA PHE A 26 6.84 -29.25 -5.05
C PHE A 26 6.78 -28.32 -3.83
N ASP A 27 7.91 -27.70 -3.50
CA ASP A 27 8.09 -27.00 -2.22
C ASP A 27 7.39 -25.63 -2.18
N LYS A 28 7.01 -25.06 -3.33
CA LYS A 28 6.43 -23.72 -3.46
C LYS A 28 5.24 -23.67 -4.41
N THR A 29 4.10 -23.21 -3.91
CA THR A 29 2.91 -22.89 -4.73
C THR A 29 2.92 -21.47 -5.27
N LYS A 30 3.87 -20.63 -4.81
CA LYS A 30 4.06 -19.26 -5.27
C LYS A 30 5.55 -18.85 -5.26
N LEU A 31 5.94 -18.03 -6.23
CA LEU A 31 7.25 -17.37 -6.31
C LEU A 31 7.02 -15.85 -6.33
N GLU A 32 7.34 -15.20 -5.21
CA GLU A 32 7.15 -13.76 -4.99
C GLU A 32 8.50 -13.06 -5.12
N PHE A 33 8.78 -12.51 -6.29
CA PHE A 33 10.06 -11.86 -6.59
C PHE A 33 10.23 -10.52 -5.86
N GLY A 34 9.13 -9.87 -5.46
CA GLY A 34 9.17 -8.58 -4.79
C GLY A 34 9.63 -7.48 -5.74
N LEU A 35 10.35 -6.49 -5.19
CA LEU A 35 10.92 -5.37 -5.93
C LEU A 35 12.16 -5.82 -6.72
N VAL A 36 12.19 -5.50 -8.02
CA VAL A 36 13.35 -5.67 -8.89
C VAL A 36 13.51 -4.40 -9.72
N GLN A 37 14.73 -3.85 -9.75
CA GLN A 37 15.02 -2.60 -10.45
C GLN A 37 14.82 -2.73 -11.97
N PRO A 38 14.48 -1.63 -12.68
CA PRO A 38 14.44 -1.63 -14.14
C PRO A 38 15.78 -2.04 -14.74
N GLY A 39 15.76 -3.03 -15.63
CA GLY A 39 16.97 -3.56 -16.27
C GLY A 39 17.70 -4.66 -15.47
N ASP A 40 17.34 -4.87 -14.21
CA ASP A 40 17.83 -5.98 -13.39
C ASP A 40 16.95 -7.22 -13.52
N SER A 41 17.43 -8.33 -12.95
CA SER A 41 16.69 -9.58 -12.87
C SER A 41 16.85 -10.24 -11.51
N LYS A 42 15.85 -11.01 -11.09
CA LYS A 42 15.91 -11.82 -9.86
C LYS A 42 15.47 -13.23 -10.14
N ASP A 43 16.18 -14.17 -9.52
CA ASP A 43 15.95 -15.60 -9.70
C ASP A 43 15.34 -16.19 -8.42
N LEU A 44 14.34 -17.05 -8.58
CA LEU A 44 13.76 -17.86 -7.52
C LEU A 44 13.61 -19.30 -8.00
N GLU A 45 13.81 -20.23 -7.08
CA GLU A 45 13.82 -21.66 -7.37
C GLU A 45 12.56 -22.35 -6.85
N VAL A 46 12.12 -23.41 -7.52
CA VAL A 46 11.15 -24.39 -7.03
C VAL A 46 11.74 -25.78 -7.19
N ASN A 47 11.64 -26.60 -6.14
CA ASN A 47 12.11 -27.97 -6.14
C ASN A 47 10.93 -28.92 -6.42
N PHE A 48 11.06 -29.75 -7.44
CA PHE A 48 10.12 -30.82 -7.76
C PHE A 48 10.70 -32.15 -7.27
N ILE A 49 9.91 -32.92 -6.51
CA ILE A 49 10.33 -34.18 -5.93
C ILE A 49 9.41 -35.29 -6.44
N ASN A 50 9.97 -36.31 -7.08
CA ASN A 50 9.25 -37.54 -7.38
C ASN A 50 9.43 -38.51 -6.20
N GLU A 51 8.33 -38.86 -5.54
CA GLU A 51 8.39 -39.65 -4.31
C GLU A 51 9.01 -41.03 -4.54
N VAL A 52 9.69 -41.57 -3.54
CA VAL A 52 10.31 -42.92 -3.60
C VAL A 52 9.28 -44.04 -3.84
N SER A 53 8.01 -43.78 -3.53
CA SER A 53 6.90 -44.72 -3.74
C SER A 53 6.37 -44.75 -5.18
N SER A 54 6.82 -43.83 -6.03
CA SER A 54 6.38 -43.76 -7.43
C SER A 54 6.83 -44.99 -8.21
N GLY A 55 5.91 -45.57 -8.99
CA GLY A 55 6.21 -46.72 -9.85
C GLY A 55 6.87 -46.37 -11.18
N PHE A 56 6.90 -45.08 -11.54
CA PHE A 56 7.44 -44.55 -12.78
C PHE A 56 8.13 -43.20 -12.58
N ASP A 57 8.88 -42.77 -13.59
CA ASP A 57 9.45 -41.44 -13.65
C ASP A 57 8.35 -40.38 -13.78
N LEU A 58 8.57 -39.23 -13.15
CA LEU A 58 7.73 -38.07 -13.28
C LEU A 58 8.10 -37.32 -14.55
N GLU A 59 7.16 -37.20 -15.47
CA GLU A 59 7.31 -36.39 -16.68
C GLU A 59 6.66 -35.03 -16.45
N LEU A 60 7.41 -33.96 -16.62
CA LEU A 60 6.94 -32.58 -16.51
C LEU A 60 7.06 -31.87 -17.86
N VAL A 61 6.05 -31.07 -18.19
CA VAL A 61 6.12 -30.04 -19.24
C VAL A 61 5.80 -28.69 -18.60
N LEU A 62 6.75 -27.78 -18.69
CA LEU A 62 6.76 -26.49 -18.03
C LEU A 62 6.52 -25.37 -19.03
N SER A 63 5.68 -24.40 -18.70
CA SER A 63 5.45 -23.24 -19.56
C SER A 63 5.03 -21.99 -18.78
N ILE A 64 5.45 -20.83 -19.27
CA ILE A 64 5.06 -19.51 -18.77
C ILE A 64 4.49 -18.72 -19.96
N PRO A 65 3.27 -18.14 -19.86
CA PRO A 65 2.62 -17.46 -21.00
C PRO A 65 3.21 -16.11 -21.44
N SER A 66 4.12 -15.48 -20.68
CA SER A 66 4.62 -14.10 -20.90
C SER A 66 6.14 -13.97 -20.68
N SER A 67 6.75 -12.90 -21.22
CA SER A 67 8.21 -12.74 -21.36
C SER A 67 8.95 -12.18 -20.14
N ASP A 68 8.25 -11.55 -19.19
CA ASP A 68 8.83 -10.97 -17.97
C ASP A 68 9.24 -12.02 -16.94
N PHE A 69 8.73 -13.24 -17.07
CA PHE A 69 9.23 -14.41 -16.35
C PHE A 69 9.77 -15.43 -17.34
N THR A 70 10.94 -16.01 -17.04
CA THR A 70 11.58 -17.02 -17.89
C THR A 70 12.04 -18.19 -17.05
N ILE A 71 12.00 -19.39 -17.61
CA ILE A 71 12.60 -20.57 -17.00
C ILE A 71 14.07 -20.59 -17.45
N LEU A 72 15.01 -20.52 -16.50
CA LEU A 72 16.42 -20.53 -16.86
C LEU A 72 16.82 -21.85 -17.52
N GLY A 73 17.70 -21.76 -18.51
CA GLY A 73 18.10 -22.90 -19.32
C GLY A 73 17.05 -23.35 -20.35
N GLU A 74 15.94 -22.61 -20.49
CA GLU A 74 14.85 -22.92 -21.44
C GLU A 74 14.27 -24.32 -21.26
N VAL A 75 14.24 -24.80 -20.01
CA VAL A 75 13.69 -26.12 -19.67
C VAL A 75 12.18 -26.12 -19.90
N THR A 76 11.75 -26.74 -21.00
CA THR A 76 10.32 -26.92 -21.33
C THR A 76 9.80 -28.29 -20.90
N SER A 77 10.68 -29.27 -20.70
CA SER A 77 10.31 -30.62 -20.27
C SER A 77 11.40 -31.25 -19.42
N LEU A 78 11.00 -32.10 -18.49
CA LEU A 78 11.90 -32.76 -17.54
C LEU A 78 11.38 -34.16 -17.19
N THR A 79 12.30 -35.09 -16.94
CA THR A 79 12.00 -36.42 -16.41
C THR A 79 12.74 -36.60 -15.08
N ILE A 80 12.00 -36.78 -14.00
CA ILE A 80 12.55 -36.97 -12.64
C ILE A 80 12.35 -38.44 -12.23
N PRO A 81 13.42 -39.23 -12.07
CA PRO A 81 13.31 -40.61 -11.61
C PRO A 81 12.68 -40.73 -10.22
N ALA A 82 12.08 -41.87 -9.91
CA ALA A 82 11.50 -42.12 -8.59
C ALA A 82 12.54 -41.95 -7.47
N GLY A 83 12.18 -41.21 -6.42
CA GLY A 83 13.06 -40.88 -5.31
C GLY A 83 14.08 -39.78 -5.57
N GLN A 84 14.04 -39.13 -6.74
CA GLN A 84 14.90 -38.01 -7.09
C GLN A 84 14.15 -36.68 -7.04
N SER A 85 14.92 -35.59 -7.11
CA SER A 85 14.41 -34.23 -7.15
C SER A 85 15.16 -33.37 -8.15
N GLU A 86 14.49 -32.40 -8.71
CA GLU A 86 15.08 -31.43 -9.64
C GLU A 86 14.63 -30.01 -9.30
N ILE A 87 15.58 -29.07 -9.39
CA ILE A 87 15.36 -27.66 -9.09
C ILE A 87 15.15 -26.91 -10.40
N ILE A 88 14.03 -26.20 -10.49
CA ILE A 88 13.73 -25.29 -11.58
C ILE A 88 13.93 -23.86 -11.09
N THR A 89 14.78 -23.11 -11.79
CA THR A 89 14.96 -21.68 -11.54
C THR A 89 14.09 -20.87 -12.49
N VAL A 90 13.25 -20.00 -11.93
CA VAL A 90 12.46 -19.01 -12.66
C VAL A 90 13.10 -17.64 -12.42
N ARG A 91 13.37 -16.91 -13.51
CA ARG A 91 13.87 -15.54 -13.51
C ARG A 91 12.75 -14.57 -13.78
N TYR A 92 12.67 -13.51 -12.98
CA TYR A 92 11.85 -12.33 -13.24
C TYR A 92 12.74 -11.19 -13.75
N THR A 93 12.37 -10.61 -14.89
CA THR A 93 12.96 -9.39 -15.47
C THR A 93 11.82 -8.41 -15.76
N PRO A 94 11.64 -7.37 -14.92
CA PRO A 94 10.50 -6.47 -15.03
C PRO A 94 10.46 -5.76 -16.40
N THR A 95 9.31 -5.80 -17.06
CA THR A 95 9.04 -5.01 -18.28
C THR A 95 7.82 -4.09 -18.13
N ILE A 96 7.05 -4.30 -17.07
CA ILE A 96 5.87 -3.53 -16.68
C ILE A 96 5.89 -3.32 -15.17
N SER A 97 5.11 -2.36 -14.67
CA SER A 97 5.11 -1.94 -13.25
C SER A 97 4.80 -3.08 -12.27
N SER A 98 3.89 -3.97 -12.63
CA SER A 98 3.50 -5.11 -11.81
C SER A 98 3.15 -6.31 -12.68
N SER A 99 3.60 -7.48 -12.28
CA SER A 99 3.41 -8.71 -13.04
C SER A 99 2.81 -9.80 -12.15
N SER A 100 1.72 -10.40 -12.62
CA SER A 100 1.09 -11.59 -12.01
C SER A 100 0.80 -12.61 -13.09
N LYS A 101 1.35 -13.82 -12.94
CA LYS A 101 1.35 -14.92 -13.92
C LYS A 101 1.36 -16.26 -13.20
N SER A 102 1.41 -17.34 -13.97
CA SER A 102 1.52 -18.70 -13.45
C SER A 102 2.52 -19.52 -14.25
N LEU A 103 3.40 -20.25 -13.57
CA LEU A 103 4.14 -21.37 -14.14
C LEU A 103 3.17 -22.57 -14.21
N LYS A 104 2.87 -22.99 -15.44
CA LYS A 104 2.00 -24.15 -15.71
C LYS A 104 2.85 -25.41 -15.77
N VAL A 105 2.45 -26.42 -14.99
CA VAL A 105 3.14 -27.70 -14.85
C VAL A 105 2.19 -28.81 -15.31
N ILE A 106 2.36 -29.27 -16.54
CA ILE A 106 1.66 -30.47 -17.05
C ILE A 106 2.48 -31.68 -16.62
N HIS A 107 1.82 -32.70 -16.07
CA HIS A 107 2.50 -33.90 -15.59
C HIS A 107 1.68 -35.19 -15.79
N ASN A 108 2.35 -36.33 -15.63
CA ASN A 108 1.78 -37.69 -15.74
C ASN A 108 1.25 -38.27 -14.41
N SER A 109 1.38 -37.57 -13.28
CA SER A 109 0.79 -38.01 -12.00
C SER A 109 -0.74 -38.11 -12.04
N SER A 110 -1.29 -39.18 -11.46
CA SER A 110 -2.72 -39.40 -11.25
C SER A 110 -3.20 -39.03 -9.85
N ILE A 111 -2.30 -38.58 -8.96
CA ILE A 111 -2.62 -38.23 -7.56
C ILE A 111 -3.12 -36.79 -7.45
N ILE A 112 -2.53 -35.88 -8.24
CA ILE A 112 -2.95 -34.47 -8.30
C ILE A 112 -3.49 -34.13 -9.69
N THR A 113 -4.36 -33.12 -9.79
CA THR A 113 -4.94 -32.71 -11.07
C THR A 113 -3.90 -32.01 -11.94
N SER A 114 -3.77 -32.47 -13.19
CA SER A 114 -2.94 -31.85 -14.23
C SER A 114 -3.79 -30.89 -15.07
N PRO A 115 -3.33 -29.66 -15.38
CA PRO A 115 -2.04 -29.08 -14.97
C PRO A 115 -2.05 -28.55 -13.54
N ALA A 116 -0.92 -28.70 -12.84
CA ALA A 116 -0.62 -27.95 -11.63
C ALA A 116 -0.15 -26.52 -11.99
N SER A 117 -0.26 -25.60 -11.02
CA SER A 117 0.06 -24.18 -11.23
C SER A 117 0.82 -23.62 -10.04
N ILE A 118 1.86 -22.84 -10.32
CA ILE A 118 2.62 -22.07 -9.33
C ILE A 118 2.44 -20.58 -9.66
N ALA A 119 1.94 -19.81 -8.72
CA ALA A 119 1.73 -18.37 -8.91
C ALA A 119 3.08 -17.63 -8.98
N LEU A 120 3.22 -16.69 -9.92
CA LEU A 120 4.40 -15.86 -10.08
C LEU A 120 3.99 -14.40 -9.90
N SER A 121 4.70 -13.67 -9.04
CA SER A 121 4.46 -12.24 -8.85
C SER A 121 5.75 -11.44 -8.70
N GLY A 122 5.78 -10.25 -9.28
CA GLY A 122 6.93 -9.34 -9.23
C GLY A 122 6.50 -7.90 -9.48
N ILE A 123 7.29 -6.96 -8.97
CA ILE A 123 7.04 -5.53 -9.06
C ILE A 123 8.32 -4.87 -9.58
N MET A 124 8.17 -3.99 -10.58
CA MET A 124 9.26 -3.12 -11.00
C MET A 124 9.49 -2.06 -9.93
N ASP A 125 10.71 -1.98 -9.42
CA ASP A 125 11.08 -1.05 -8.36
C ASP A 125 11.27 0.37 -8.92
N ILE A 126 10.26 1.19 -8.70
CA ILE A 126 10.24 2.62 -9.08
C ILE A 126 10.31 3.52 -7.85
N SER A 127 10.78 3.00 -6.71
CA SER A 127 10.82 3.74 -5.44
C SER A 127 11.56 5.08 -5.56
N SER A 128 12.68 5.09 -6.29
CA SER A 128 13.50 6.29 -6.51
C SER A 128 12.76 7.37 -7.31
N GLU A 129 11.99 6.96 -8.32
CA GLU A 129 11.17 7.85 -9.16
C GLU A 129 10.06 8.50 -8.33
N ILE A 130 9.34 7.69 -7.54
CA ILE A 130 8.27 8.19 -6.66
C ILE A 130 8.83 9.14 -5.61
N ILE A 131 9.97 8.81 -4.98
CA ILE A 131 10.63 9.67 -3.99
C ILE A 131 11.12 10.98 -4.64
N SER A 132 11.58 10.93 -5.88
CA SER A 132 11.97 12.12 -6.64
C SER A 132 10.77 13.06 -6.86
N ASP A 133 9.60 12.51 -7.23
CA ASP A 133 8.38 13.31 -7.39
C ASP A 133 7.89 13.92 -6.07
N ILE A 134 8.01 13.19 -4.95
CA ILE A 134 7.70 13.71 -3.61
C ILE A 134 8.64 14.87 -3.25
N THR A 135 9.94 14.71 -3.50
CA THR A 135 10.95 15.75 -3.22
C THR A 135 10.64 17.00 -4.03
N LYS A 136 10.41 16.83 -5.34
CA LYS A 136 10.01 17.90 -6.24
C LYS A 136 8.72 18.60 -5.77
N GLY A 137 7.73 17.84 -5.30
CA GLY A 137 6.50 18.42 -4.76
C GLY A 137 6.77 19.33 -3.57
N TRP A 138 7.66 18.94 -2.66
CA TRP A 138 8.05 19.80 -1.54
C TRP A 138 8.84 21.04 -1.97
N ASP A 139 9.78 20.92 -2.91
CA ASP A 139 10.50 22.07 -3.47
C ASP A 139 9.51 23.08 -4.08
N GLU A 140 8.55 22.61 -4.88
CA GLU A 140 7.50 23.44 -5.46
C GLU A 140 6.58 24.07 -4.40
N PHE A 141 6.29 23.35 -3.32
CA PHE A 141 5.50 23.89 -2.20
C PHE A 141 6.23 25.04 -1.50
N GLU A 142 7.52 24.86 -1.23
CA GLU A 142 8.38 25.84 -0.55
C GLU A 142 8.58 27.10 -1.39
N ASP A 143 8.66 26.93 -2.73
CA ASP A 143 8.65 28.03 -3.71
C ASP A 143 7.28 28.69 -3.90
N SER A 144 6.27 28.28 -3.13
CA SER A 144 4.88 28.77 -3.22
C SER A 144 4.18 28.46 -4.55
N ASN A 145 4.71 27.51 -5.33
CA ASN A 145 4.12 26.99 -6.56
C ASN A 145 3.13 25.85 -6.27
N TYR A 146 2.11 26.15 -5.44
CA TYR A 146 1.20 25.13 -4.87
C TYR A 146 0.46 24.28 -5.92
N SER A 147 0.18 24.84 -7.10
CA SER A 147 -0.50 24.10 -8.18
C SER A 147 0.40 23.03 -8.82
N GLU A 148 1.70 23.31 -8.97
CA GLU A 148 2.67 22.33 -9.46
C GLU A 148 2.99 21.30 -8.37
N SER A 149 3.20 21.76 -7.13
CA SER A 149 3.37 20.90 -5.95
C SER A 149 2.28 19.82 -5.86
N ARG A 150 1.01 20.24 -5.99
CA ARG A 150 -0.14 19.31 -6.04
C ARG A 150 0.01 18.27 -7.16
N LYS A 151 0.42 18.67 -8.37
CA LYS A 151 0.58 17.74 -9.50
C LYS A 151 1.70 16.72 -9.24
N SER A 152 2.83 17.17 -8.68
CA SER A 152 3.95 16.29 -8.33
C SER A 152 3.55 15.23 -7.30
N PHE A 153 2.83 15.61 -6.24
CA PHE A 153 2.31 14.64 -5.27
C PHE A 153 1.27 13.68 -5.87
N ILE A 154 0.38 14.15 -6.74
CA ILE A 154 -0.59 13.28 -7.45
C ILE A 154 0.14 12.28 -8.35
N ASN A 155 1.21 12.70 -9.03
CA ASN A 155 2.02 11.81 -9.87
C ASN A 155 2.65 10.69 -9.03
N ALA A 156 3.28 11.06 -7.91
CA ALA A 156 3.85 10.11 -6.96
C ALA A 156 2.80 9.11 -6.42
N MET A 157 1.62 9.61 -6.04
CA MET A 157 0.51 8.75 -5.59
C MET A 157 0.04 7.78 -6.68
N ASN A 158 -0.13 8.25 -7.92
CA ASN A 158 -0.56 7.40 -9.03
C ASN A 158 0.43 6.27 -9.32
N GLN A 159 1.73 6.55 -9.25
CA GLN A 159 2.78 5.55 -9.38
C GLN A 159 2.78 4.55 -8.21
N ALA A 160 2.64 5.04 -6.98
CA ALA A 160 2.65 4.18 -5.78
C ALA A 160 1.44 3.22 -5.70
N ARG A 161 0.30 3.56 -6.32
CA ARG A 161 -0.92 2.72 -6.30
C ARG A 161 -0.79 1.35 -6.96
N VAL A 162 0.30 1.08 -7.67
CA VAL A 162 0.51 -0.20 -8.36
C VAL A 162 0.67 -1.38 -7.40
N SER A 163 1.09 -1.15 -6.15
CA SER A 163 1.29 -2.20 -5.16
C SER A 163 1.30 -1.66 -3.73
N SER A 164 0.78 -2.44 -2.78
CA SER A 164 0.80 -2.11 -1.35
C SER A 164 2.21 -2.03 -0.76
N ILE A 165 3.23 -2.54 -1.45
CA ILE A 165 4.63 -2.34 -1.02
C ILE A 165 5.02 -0.86 -0.95
N TYR A 166 4.30 0.00 -1.68
CA TYR A 166 4.52 1.44 -1.71
C TYR A 166 3.58 2.22 -0.78
N ASP A 167 2.76 1.57 0.06
CA ASP A 167 1.78 2.26 0.91
C ASP A 167 2.40 3.36 1.79
N THR A 168 3.60 3.12 2.34
CA THR A 168 4.32 4.16 3.10
C THR A 168 4.75 5.35 2.23
N ILE A 169 5.14 5.11 0.98
CA ILE A 169 5.55 6.19 0.05
C ILE A 169 4.29 6.93 -0.45
N TYR A 170 3.20 6.21 -0.69
CA TYR A 170 1.90 6.78 -1.02
C TYR A 170 1.44 7.76 0.06
N ASP A 171 1.52 7.38 1.35
CA ASP A 171 1.15 8.25 2.47
C ASP A 171 2.05 9.49 2.56
N LYS A 172 3.35 9.37 2.26
CA LYS A 172 4.25 10.54 2.20
C LYS A 172 3.82 11.54 1.12
N ALA A 173 3.41 11.05 -0.05
CA ALA A 173 2.88 11.90 -1.10
C ALA A 173 1.51 12.50 -0.74
N MET A 174 0.62 11.71 -0.12
CA MET A 174 -0.70 12.14 0.33
C MET A 174 -0.62 13.23 1.42
N HIS A 175 0.35 13.13 2.33
CA HIS A 175 0.67 14.17 3.30
C HIS A 175 1.00 15.51 2.61
N GLY A 176 1.91 15.49 1.62
CA GLY A 176 2.27 16.69 0.87
C GLY A 176 1.13 17.23 -0.01
N LEU A 177 0.31 16.34 -0.58
CA LEU A 177 -0.88 16.72 -1.32
C LEU A 177 -1.88 17.48 -0.42
N GLY A 178 -2.09 17.01 0.81
CA GLY A 178 -2.96 17.65 1.80
C GLY A 178 -2.56 19.10 2.06
N TRP A 179 -1.27 19.38 2.26
CA TRP A 179 -0.75 20.74 2.43
C TRP A 179 -0.84 21.56 1.15
N SER A 180 -0.51 20.98 0.00
CA SER A 180 -0.59 21.67 -1.30
C SER A 180 -2.00 22.17 -1.59
N LEU A 181 -3.01 21.34 -1.35
CA LEU A 181 -4.42 21.70 -1.55
C LEU A 181 -4.85 22.84 -0.62
N LEU A 182 -4.44 22.79 0.65
CA LEU A 182 -4.79 23.81 1.65
C LEU A 182 -4.29 25.22 1.27
N PHE A 183 -3.12 25.28 0.62
CA PHE A 183 -2.50 26.54 0.19
C PHE A 183 -2.85 26.97 -1.23
N GLU A 184 -3.04 26.04 -2.16
CA GLU A 184 -3.43 26.36 -3.54
C GLU A 184 -4.82 27.00 -3.61
N ARG A 185 -5.78 26.48 -2.83
CA ARG A 185 -7.18 26.96 -2.78
C ARG A 185 -7.85 27.06 -4.15
N GLY A 186 -7.48 26.17 -5.08
CA GLY A 186 -7.95 26.20 -6.47
C GLY A 186 -9.42 25.77 -6.66
N THR A 187 -10.04 25.16 -5.65
CA THR A 187 -11.43 24.70 -5.66
C THR A 187 -12.18 25.19 -4.42
N ASN A 188 -13.51 25.18 -4.44
CA ASN A 188 -14.30 25.60 -3.27
C ASN A 188 -14.23 24.60 -2.10
N ASP A 189 -13.84 23.36 -2.35
CA ASP A 189 -13.76 22.27 -1.38
C ASP A 189 -12.31 21.96 -0.94
N TYR A 190 -11.35 22.83 -1.27
CA TYR A 190 -9.92 22.65 -0.99
C TYR A 190 -9.63 22.24 0.47
N ALA A 191 -10.32 22.86 1.44
CA ALA A 191 -10.14 22.58 2.86
C ALA A 191 -10.63 21.17 3.23
N LEU A 192 -11.79 20.76 2.71
CA LEU A 192 -12.33 19.43 2.96
C LEU A 192 -11.46 18.35 2.28
N ALA A 193 -11.02 18.60 1.05
CA ALA A 193 -10.12 17.70 0.34
C ALA A 193 -8.80 17.54 1.10
N SER A 194 -8.20 18.63 1.57
CA SER A 194 -7.00 18.62 2.42
C SER A 194 -7.23 17.82 3.71
N TYR A 195 -8.31 18.09 4.44
CA TYR A 195 -8.68 17.36 5.65
C TYR A 195 -8.78 15.85 5.42
N ASN A 196 -9.44 15.42 4.35
CA ASN A 196 -9.62 14.00 4.03
C ASN A 196 -8.29 13.29 3.73
N ASN A 197 -7.34 13.97 3.06
CA ASN A 197 -6.00 13.42 2.85
C ASN A 197 -5.27 13.23 4.19
N PHE A 198 -5.32 14.23 5.08
CA PHE A 198 -4.68 14.13 6.40
C PHE A 198 -5.35 13.09 7.30
N LEU A 199 -6.67 13.04 7.33
CA LEU A 199 -7.42 12.01 8.06
C LEU A 199 -7.05 10.60 7.56
N SER A 200 -6.90 10.43 6.25
CA SER A 200 -6.48 9.15 5.67
C SER A 200 -5.06 8.78 6.12
N CYS A 201 -4.11 9.72 6.06
CA CYS A 201 -2.74 9.49 6.55
C CYS A 201 -2.73 9.13 8.04
N ALA A 202 -3.53 9.82 8.86
CA ALA A 202 -3.62 9.58 10.29
C ALA A 202 -4.20 8.18 10.60
N ASN A 203 -5.21 7.74 9.84
CA ASN A 203 -5.81 6.42 10.00
C ASN A 203 -4.90 5.28 9.52
N ASN A 204 -4.15 5.51 8.44
CA ASN A 204 -3.20 4.54 7.89
C ASN A 204 -2.01 4.32 8.83
N ASN A 205 -1.55 5.39 9.50
CA ASN A 205 -0.47 5.35 10.48
C ASN A 205 0.85 4.77 9.94
N PHE A 206 1.19 5.08 8.68
CA PHE A 206 2.44 4.66 8.04
C PHE A 206 3.58 5.67 8.17
N LEU A 207 3.26 6.93 8.50
CA LEU A 207 4.23 8.01 8.50
C LEU A 207 5.13 7.99 9.75
N PRO A 208 6.40 8.43 9.62
CA PRO A 208 7.26 8.63 10.77
C PRO A 208 6.68 9.73 11.68
N MET A 209 7.05 9.66 12.97
CA MET A 209 6.48 10.48 14.05
C MET A 209 6.44 11.97 13.72
N ASN A 210 7.51 12.56 13.18
CA ASN A 210 7.56 13.97 12.80
C ASN A 210 6.50 14.34 11.74
N SER A 211 6.44 13.59 10.64
CA SER A 211 5.45 13.81 9.57
C SER A 211 4.03 13.50 10.04
N TYR A 212 3.86 12.61 11.01
CA TYR A 212 2.56 12.32 11.60
C TYR A 212 1.96 13.53 12.33
N TYR A 213 2.77 14.29 13.09
CA TYR A 213 2.27 15.52 13.72
C TYR A 213 2.04 16.65 12.72
N ASP A 214 2.79 16.71 11.61
CA ASP A 214 2.47 17.61 10.50
C ASP A 214 1.10 17.27 9.90
N VAL A 215 0.79 15.98 9.72
CA VAL A 215 -0.53 15.51 9.30
C VAL A 215 -1.62 15.92 10.30
N LEU A 216 -1.41 15.73 11.60
CA LEU A 216 -2.40 16.12 12.60
C LEU A 216 -2.63 17.64 12.67
N ALA A 217 -1.55 18.42 12.53
CA ALA A 217 -1.64 19.88 12.46
C ALA A 217 -2.42 20.31 11.20
N GLY A 218 -2.10 19.72 10.05
CA GLY A 218 -2.81 19.92 8.79
C GLY A 218 -4.29 19.54 8.90
N ALA A 219 -4.62 18.42 9.53
CA ALA A 219 -5.99 17.98 9.76
C ALA A 219 -6.78 18.95 10.64
N ALA A 220 -6.18 19.45 11.73
CA ALA A 220 -6.85 20.42 12.58
C ALA A 220 -7.13 21.73 11.82
N ILE A 221 -6.14 22.26 11.10
CA ILE A 221 -6.23 23.53 10.37
C ILE A 221 -7.19 23.44 9.20
N SER A 222 -7.09 22.40 8.38
CA SER A 222 -8.01 22.21 7.24
C SER A 222 -9.42 21.85 7.69
N GLY A 223 -9.55 21.05 8.75
CA GLY A 223 -10.83 20.58 9.26
C GLY A 223 -11.71 21.72 9.76
N VAL A 224 -11.11 22.69 10.46
CA VAL A 224 -11.86 23.83 11.01
C VAL A 224 -12.41 24.76 9.93
N LEU A 225 -11.78 24.79 8.75
CA LEU A 225 -12.26 25.54 7.59
C LEU A 225 -13.44 24.84 6.88
N ALA A 226 -13.74 23.59 7.26
CA ALA A 226 -14.80 22.77 6.67
C ALA A 226 -15.67 22.09 7.74
N LEU A 227 -15.89 22.76 8.90
CA LEU A 227 -16.55 22.19 10.10
C LEU A 227 -17.89 21.49 9.84
N GLU A 228 -18.68 21.98 8.89
CA GLU A 228 -19.97 21.38 8.55
C GLU A 228 -19.86 19.95 8.00
N LYS A 229 -18.66 19.53 7.57
CA LYS A 229 -18.39 18.27 6.87
C LYS A 229 -17.27 17.45 7.49
N THR A 230 -16.77 17.84 8.66
CA THR A 230 -15.60 17.21 9.31
C THR A 230 -15.90 16.78 10.74
N SER A 231 -15.04 15.93 11.30
CA SER A 231 -15.21 15.43 12.68
C SER A 231 -14.56 16.40 13.66
N THR A 232 -15.38 17.15 14.40
CA THR A 232 -14.92 18.09 15.43
C THR A 232 -14.15 17.40 16.54
N THR A 233 -14.57 16.20 16.95
CA THR A 233 -13.86 15.38 17.93
C THR A 233 -12.45 15.04 17.44
N PHE A 234 -12.28 14.70 16.16
CA PHE A 234 -10.97 14.42 15.59
C PHE A 234 -10.11 15.68 15.49
N ILE A 235 -10.68 16.83 15.11
CA ILE A 235 -9.97 18.12 15.07
C ILE A 235 -9.40 18.46 16.46
N ILE A 236 -10.22 18.36 17.50
CA ILE A 236 -9.83 18.67 18.88
C ILE A 236 -8.72 17.70 19.36
N SER A 237 -8.86 16.40 19.08
CA SER A 237 -7.86 15.40 19.51
C SER A 237 -6.54 15.55 18.74
N ALA A 238 -6.59 15.81 17.44
CA ALA A 238 -5.42 16.06 16.59
C ALA A 238 -4.66 17.31 17.08
N ALA A 239 -5.35 18.44 17.26
CA ALA A 239 -4.74 19.66 17.76
C ALA A 239 -4.15 19.49 19.17
N SER A 240 -4.85 18.80 20.06
CA SER A 240 -4.34 18.53 21.42
C SER A 240 -3.09 17.66 21.40
N SER A 241 -3.04 16.65 20.52
CA SER A 241 -1.88 15.77 20.37
C SER A 241 -0.65 16.56 19.90
N VAL A 242 -0.81 17.42 18.89
CA VAL A 242 0.28 18.29 18.40
C VAL A 242 0.77 19.23 19.49
N LEU A 243 -0.15 19.94 20.17
CA LEU A 243 0.22 20.95 21.17
C LEU A 243 0.81 20.35 22.45
N THR A 244 0.51 19.08 22.76
CA THR A 244 1.08 18.37 23.91
C THR A 244 2.51 17.92 23.62
N GLU A 245 2.71 17.31 22.46
CA GLU A 245 3.99 16.69 22.08
C GLU A 245 4.99 17.72 21.54
N TYR A 246 4.48 18.75 20.84
CA TYR A 246 5.26 19.85 20.29
C TYR A 246 4.61 21.20 20.64
N PRO A 247 4.76 21.71 21.88
CA PRO A 247 4.15 22.98 22.29
C PRO A 247 4.56 24.18 21.44
N ASN A 248 5.76 24.13 20.85
CA ASN A 248 6.30 25.13 19.92
C ASN A 248 6.27 24.65 18.47
N TYR A 249 5.29 23.83 18.10
CA TYR A 249 5.13 23.27 16.75
C TYR A 249 5.36 24.33 15.66
N GLN A 250 6.16 23.98 14.66
CA GLN A 250 6.37 24.72 13.43
C GLN A 250 6.38 23.72 12.28
N PHE A 251 5.63 24.00 11.23
CA PHE A 251 5.59 23.14 10.07
C PHE A 251 6.90 23.24 9.30
N THR A 252 7.55 22.10 9.06
CA THR A 252 8.91 22.03 8.49
C THR A 252 9.02 22.71 7.13
N HIS A 253 8.00 22.58 6.28
CA HIS A 253 7.99 23.15 4.92
C HIS A 253 7.45 24.59 4.86
N LYS A 254 6.95 25.14 5.99
CA LYS A 254 6.50 26.53 6.07
C LYS A 254 6.38 27.00 7.52
N ALA A 255 7.47 27.53 8.09
CA ALA A 255 7.54 27.95 9.50
C ALA A 255 6.50 29.02 9.93
N SER A 256 5.89 29.74 8.98
CA SER A 256 4.77 30.63 9.28
C SER A 256 3.55 29.87 9.79
N VAL A 257 3.36 28.61 9.40
CA VAL A 257 2.37 27.69 9.97
C VAL A 257 2.96 27.08 11.24
N ASN A 258 2.30 27.29 12.37
CA ASN A 258 2.85 26.98 13.67
C ASN A 258 1.75 26.69 14.71
N TYR A 259 2.17 26.42 15.94
CA TYR A 259 1.30 26.08 17.08
C TYR A 259 0.13 27.05 17.28
N LYS A 260 0.26 28.33 16.90
CA LYS A 260 -0.83 29.31 17.02
C LYS A 260 -2.01 28.96 16.10
N HIS A 261 -1.72 28.52 14.87
CA HIS A 261 -2.73 28.09 13.91
C HIS A 261 -3.44 26.84 14.43
N VAL A 262 -2.68 25.86 14.92
CA VAL A 262 -3.23 24.62 15.50
C VAL A 262 -4.12 24.92 16.70
N ARG A 263 -3.69 25.83 17.59
CA ARG A 263 -4.48 26.24 18.76
C ARG A 263 -5.74 27.00 18.35
N MET A 264 -5.65 27.90 17.38
CA MET A 264 -6.83 28.59 16.82
C MET A 264 -7.85 27.59 16.25
N SER A 265 -7.40 26.54 15.56
CA SER A 265 -8.29 25.48 15.08
C SER A 265 -8.98 24.73 16.23
N LYS A 266 -8.26 24.45 17.33
CA LYS A 266 -8.84 23.85 18.53
C LYS A 266 -9.89 24.75 19.18
N ILE A 267 -9.60 26.05 19.30
CA ILE A 267 -10.52 27.07 19.84
C ILE A 267 -11.82 27.10 19.04
N GLN A 268 -11.71 27.25 17.72
CA GLN A 268 -12.86 27.32 16.82
C GLN A 268 -13.66 26.01 16.83
N ALA A 269 -13.01 24.85 16.94
CA ALA A 269 -13.70 23.56 17.05
C ALA A 269 -14.50 23.44 18.36
N HIS A 270 -13.93 23.83 19.51
CA HIS A 270 -14.66 23.88 20.79
C HIS A 270 -15.83 24.85 20.73
N TYR A 271 -15.62 26.05 20.16
CA TYR A 271 -16.68 27.04 19.98
C TYR A 271 -17.84 26.47 19.15
N TYR A 272 -17.54 25.79 18.04
CA TYR A 272 -18.55 25.22 17.14
C TYR A 272 -19.45 24.18 17.81
N ILE A 273 -18.93 23.39 18.77
CA ILE A 273 -19.71 22.40 19.51
C ILE A 273 -20.34 22.96 20.80
N GLY A 274 -20.23 24.27 21.04
CA GLY A 274 -20.82 24.95 22.20
C GLY A 274 -20.01 24.83 23.50
N GLU A 275 -18.77 24.38 23.44
CA GLU A 275 -17.87 24.28 24.59
C GLU A 275 -17.14 25.60 24.84
N TYR A 276 -17.89 26.66 25.13
CA TYR A 276 -17.36 28.03 25.24
C TYR A 276 -16.30 28.18 26.33
N THR A 277 -16.46 27.50 27.47
CA THR A 277 -15.45 27.50 28.54
C THR A 277 -14.12 26.90 28.08
N ASN A 278 -14.16 25.82 27.29
CA ASN A 278 -12.95 25.20 26.76
C ASN A 278 -12.31 26.08 25.68
N ALA A 279 -13.12 26.70 24.81
CA ALA A 279 -12.65 27.63 23.80
C ALA A 279 -11.98 28.88 24.43
N ALA A 280 -12.59 29.47 25.46
CA ALA A 280 -12.02 30.60 26.19
C ALA A 280 -10.71 30.23 26.93
N ALA A 281 -10.64 29.06 27.54
CA ALA A 281 -9.41 28.57 28.17
C ALA A 281 -8.26 28.41 27.16
N GLU A 282 -8.55 27.92 25.95
CA GLU A 282 -7.55 27.84 24.88
C GLU A 282 -7.18 29.22 24.31
N MET A 283 -8.13 30.17 24.26
CA MET A 283 -7.87 31.57 23.93
C MET A 283 -6.94 32.24 24.95
N ASP A 284 -7.11 31.98 26.25
CA ASP A 284 -6.23 32.52 27.30
C ASP A 284 -4.77 32.05 27.16
N ILE A 285 -4.57 30.84 26.64
CA ILE A 285 -3.23 30.33 26.33
C ILE A 285 -2.66 31.00 25.08
N LEU A 286 -3.50 31.23 24.06
CA LEU A 286 -3.07 31.80 22.79
C LEU A 286 -2.81 33.32 22.87
N ASP A 287 -3.63 34.03 23.61
CA ASP A 287 -3.60 35.46 23.85
C ASP A 287 -3.65 35.76 25.37
N PRO A 288 -2.51 35.57 26.06
CA PRO A 288 -2.44 35.83 27.49
C PRO A 288 -2.58 37.32 27.84
N THR A 289 -2.50 38.23 26.86
CA THR A 289 -2.59 39.67 27.13
C THR A 289 -4.01 40.16 27.36
N ASN A 290 -4.99 39.46 26.78
CA ASN A 290 -6.42 39.76 26.93
C ASN A 290 -7.17 38.75 27.81
N ALA A 291 -6.44 37.85 28.48
CA ALA A 291 -7.00 36.88 29.41
C ALA A 291 -7.51 37.55 30.72
N PRO A 292 -8.59 37.05 31.35
CA PRO A 292 -9.41 35.92 30.90
C PRO A 292 -10.40 36.33 29.81
N HIS A 293 -10.54 35.49 28.80
CA HIS A 293 -11.53 35.66 27.75
C HIS A 293 -12.95 35.31 28.27
N PRO A 294 -13.99 35.97 27.74
CA PRO A 294 -15.36 35.72 28.16
C PRO A 294 -15.83 34.33 27.71
N ASN A 295 -16.75 33.74 28.49
CA ASN A 295 -17.44 32.49 28.13
C ASN A 295 -18.81 32.76 27.48
N ASP A 296 -19.23 34.02 27.39
CA ASP A 296 -20.42 34.40 26.63
C ASP A 296 -20.19 34.13 25.13
N PRO A 297 -21.10 33.46 24.41
CA PRO A 297 -20.87 33.07 23.02
C PRO A 297 -20.60 34.26 22.10
N VAL A 298 -21.29 35.39 22.27
CA VAL A 298 -21.19 36.54 21.37
C VAL A 298 -19.88 37.29 21.60
N GLU A 299 -19.55 37.54 22.87
CA GLU A 299 -18.29 38.20 23.23
C GLU A 299 -17.08 37.32 22.87
N LEU A 300 -17.17 36.01 23.11
CA LEU A 300 -16.12 35.06 22.77
C LEU A 300 -15.91 34.95 21.26
N LEU A 301 -16.98 34.86 20.47
CA LEU A 301 -16.87 34.84 19.00
C LEU A 301 -16.17 36.08 18.48
N THR A 302 -16.51 37.24 19.04
CA THR A 302 -15.89 38.52 18.68
C THR A 302 -14.40 38.48 18.97
N ALA A 303 -13.99 37.98 20.14
CA ALA A 303 -12.58 37.83 20.50
C ALA A 303 -11.84 36.84 19.57
N ILE A 304 -12.43 35.68 19.28
CA ILE A 304 -11.88 34.68 18.35
C ILE A 304 -11.65 35.28 16.96
N GLN A 305 -12.63 36.02 16.44
CA GLN A 305 -12.55 36.65 15.12
C GLN A 305 -11.47 37.73 15.05
N ASN A 306 -11.39 38.59 16.08
CA ASN A 306 -10.36 39.62 16.17
C ASN A 306 -8.95 39.03 16.19
N LEU A 307 -8.73 37.98 17.00
CA LEU A 307 -7.44 37.33 17.10
C LEU A 307 -7.08 36.56 15.82
N SER A 308 -8.02 35.80 15.25
CA SER A 308 -7.79 35.03 14.02
C SER A 308 -7.42 35.91 12.82
N GLY A 309 -7.86 37.16 12.75
CA GLY A 309 -7.47 38.08 11.68
C GLY A 309 -6.05 38.64 11.83
N SER A 310 -5.42 38.45 12.98
CA SER A 310 -4.07 38.94 13.31
C SER A 310 -2.97 37.87 13.28
N LEU A 311 -3.37 36.59 13.14
CA LEU A 311 -2.48 35.43 13.03
C LEU A 311 -2.10 35.17 11.58
#